data_AF-A0A9P0TMI9-F1
#
_entry.id   AF-A0A9P0TMI9-F1
#
_cell.length_a   1.000
_cell.length_b   1.000
_cell.length_c   1.000
_cell.angle_alpha   90.00
_cell.angle_beta   90.00
_cell.angle_gamma   90.00
#
_symmetry.space_group_name_H-M   'P 1'
#
loop_
_entity.id
_entity.type
_entity.pdbx_description
1 polymer ?
#
loop_
_entity_poly.entity_id
_entity_poly.type
_entity_poly.pdbx_seq_one_letter_code
_entity_poly.pdbx_strand_id
1 'polypeptide(L)'
;MWLQAVADSYPFGPVTHCAKNKIWVLASFFVMNSLQTDDHCQIYDPNGQIPLETESSLRLPLDSSMRIIFTGHYNGFGVEVRGIEEMSMLYHMGCFGKGSKSRSKPKPIKNHSSPSIIRKRQYLKRIYWYKKFDSINKYPETDSYFKHVEDLRKKIKKDSQHLKKNVIDLVSSEDEVCEDNQYNALGPQCDFSNKQDIVVIVPNSDSEDDDYFANMKPKCCINKIKLEEKLVLTKQEAFFLVYGLGCLQVFNENKLLTVKDCWNLFLEGDTNFISKYIVYHYYRSKGYIVKPGIKFGGDFLIYKEGPGINHSDYIVVIKHNHVDYNSWLTILGHVRMSATTVKEILIIEVIEPKTENLNLPKELNAYTVKELILSRNLPVTINDDRD
;
A
#
# COMPACT_ATOMS: atom_id res chain seq x y z
N MET A 1 7.45 -9.29 28.66
CA MET A 1 6.25 -10.15 28.53
C MET A 1 5.68 -10.19 27.10
N TRP A 2 5.56 -9.08 26.37
CA TRP A 2 5.04 -9.03 24.98
C TRP A 2 5.90 -9.80 23.95
N LEU A 3 7.23 -9.74 24.05
CA LEU A 3 8.17 -10.40 23.12
C LEU A 3 8.13 -11.94 23.17
N GLN A 4 7.77 -12.50 24.33
CA GLN A 4 7.62 -13.96 24.49
C GLN A 4 6.34 -14.46 23.81
N ALA A 5 5.25 -13.68 23.89
CA ALA A 5 3.98 -14.01 23.23
C ALA A 5 4.08 -14.01 21.69
N VAL A 6 4.93 -13.16 21.11
CA VAL A 6 5.21 -13.15 19.65
C VAL A 6 6.05 -14.35 19.23
N ALA A 7 6.98 -14.82 20.08
CA ALA A 7 7.76 -16.03 19.83
C ALA A 7 6.91 -17.32 19.94
N ASP A 8 5.90 -17.31 20.81
CA ASP A 8 5.08 -18.49 21.13
C ASP A 8 3.84 -18.64 20.21
N SER A 9 3.51 -17.64 19.38
CA SER A 9 2.34 -17.68 18.46
C SER A 9 2.66 -18.13 17.02
N TYR A 10 3.86 -18.65 16.76
CA TYR A 10 4.23 -19.28 15.48
C TYR A 10 3.89 -20.79 15.47
N PRO A 11 3.09 -21.30 14.51
CA PRO A 11 2.71 -22.71 14.45
C PRO A 11 3.69 -23.59 13.65
N PHE A 12 4.98 -23.22 13.57
CA PHE A 12 5.99 -24.02 12.88
C PHE A 12 6.94 -24.65 13.90
N GLY A 13 7.22 -25.95 13.72
CA GLY A 13 8.13 -26.76 14.53
C GLY A 13 9.54 -26.19 14.67
N PRO A 14 10.45 -26.87 15.39
CA PRO A 14 11.55 -26.26 16.13
C PRO A 14 12.44 -25.41 15.22
N VAL A 15 12.17 -24.11 15.20
CA VAL A 15 13.05 -23.11 14.62
C VAL A 15 14.29 -23.04 15.51
N THR A 16 15.46 -23.27 14.92
CA THR A 16 16.73 -23.34 15.64
C THR A 16 16.96 -22.10 16.50
N HIS A 17 17.56 -22.30 17.67
CA HIS A 17 17.85 -21.27 18.69
C HIS A 17 18.58 -20.03 18.13
N CYS A 18 19.23 -20.16 16.98
CA CYS A 18 19.94 -19.10 16.27
C CYS A 18 19.00 -18.10 15.55
N ALA A 19 17.86 -18.54 14.99
CA ALA A 19 16.93 -17.63 14.32
C ALA A 19 16.10 -16.80 15.29
N LYS A 20 15.80 -17.32 16.48
CA LYS A 20 15.16 -16.56 17.57
C LYS A 20 16.05 -15.40 18.02
N ASN A 21 17.35 -15.63 18.24
CA ASN A 21 18.29 -14.55 18.58
C ASN A 21 18.43 -13.49 17.47
N LYS A 22 18.33 -13.87 16.20
CA LYS A 22 18.43 -12.94 15.05
C LYS A 22 17.23 -11.99 14.92
N ILE A 23 16.02 -12.45 15.25
CA ILE A 23 14.81 -11.61 15.28
C ILE A 23 14.87 -10.62 16.45
N TRP A 24 15.43 -11.04 17.59
CA TRP A 24 15.57 -10.20 18.78
C TRP A 24 16.52 -9.02 18.56
N VAL A 25 17.65 -9.19 17.87
CA VAL A 25 18.60 -8.08 17.60
C VAL A 25 18.02 -7.03 16.65
N LEU A 26 17.24 -7.45 15.64
CA LEU A 26 16.63 -6.56 14.66
C LEU A 26 15.42 -5.80 15.22
N ALA A 27 14.57 -6.46 16.02
CA ALA A 27 13.49 -5.80 16.75
C ALA A 27 14.07 -4.82 17.78
N SER A 28 15.18 -5.17 18.44
CA SER A 28 15.87 -4.28 19.37
C SER A 28 16.45 -3.05 18.68
N PHE A 29 16.86 -3.09 17.42
CA PHE A 29 17.36 -1.88 16.73
C PHE A 29 16.23 -0.87 16.43
N PHE A 30 15.04 -1.37 16.06
CA PHE A 30 13.86 -0.52 15.87
C PHE A 30 13.23 -0.06 17.21
N VAL A 31 13.35 -0.86 18.27
CA VAL A 31 12.84 -0.54 19.62
C VAL A 31 13.84 0.28 20.45
N MET A 32 15.16 0.15 20.27
CA MET A 32 16.16 0.96 20.97
C MET A 32 16.12 2.42 20.53
N ASN A 33 15.78 2.70 19.27
CA ASN A 33 15.47 4.06 18.82
C ASN A 33 14.12 4.58 19.34
N SER A 34 13.25 3.72 19.90
CA SER A 34 11.99 4.14 20.55
C SER A 34 12.09 4.20 22.08
N LEU A 35 13.14 3.65 22.69
CA LEU A 35 13.33 3.59 24.15
C LEU A 35 14.38 4.57 24.68
N GLN A 36 15.16 5.22 23.80
CA GLN A 36 15.89 6.43 24.19
C GLN A 36 14.98 7.64 24.03
N THR A 37 14.10 7.87 25.02
CA THR A 37 13.56 9.17 25.47
C THR A 37 12.38 8.96 26.44
N ASP A 38 12.57 8.12 27.46
CA ASP A 38 11.83 8.28 28.71
C ASP A 38 12.60 9.28 29.57
N ASP A 39 12.53 10.55 29.16
CA ASP A 39 12.60 11.71 30.04
C ASP A 39 12.16 12.94 29.25
N HIS A 40 11.25 13.71 29.83
CA HIS A 40 10.64 14.91 29.26
C HIS A 40 11.63 15.82 28.54
N CYS A 41 11.67 15.79 27.21
CA CYS A 41 12.08 16.90 26.37
C CYS A 41 11.53 16.67 24.96
N GLN A 42 10.58 17.52 24.55
CA GLN A 42 10.31 17.74 23.13
C GLN A 42 11.61 18.21 22.49
N ILE A 43 12.28 17.36 21.72
CA ILE A 43 13.33 17.81 20.81
C ILE A 43 12.61 18.51 19.66
N TYR A 44 12.25 19.78 19.89
CA TYR A 44 12.18 20.76 18.82
C TYR A 44 13.58 20.80 18.23
N ASP A 45 13.80 20.14 17.09
CA ASP A 45 14.90 20.50 16.21
C ASP A 45 14.52 21.83 15.55
N PRO A 46 15.12 22.97 15.94
CA PRO A 46 14.73 24.28 15.43
C PRO A 46 15.08 24.44 13.94
N ASN A 47 15.88 23.52 13.39
CA ASN A 47 16.46 23.67 12.05
C ASN A 47 15.83 22.73 11.00
N GLY A 48 15.00 21.76 11.39
CA GLY A 48 14.23 20.91 10.47
C GLY A 48 15.07 20.14 9.43
N GLN A 49 16.37 19.98 9.68
CA GLN A 49 17.30 19.35 8.75
C GLN A 49 17.03 17.84 8.69
N ILE A 50 17.15 17.27 7.49
CA ILE A 50 16.98 15.82 7.32
C ILE A 50 18.18 15.14 7.98
N PRO A 51 17.98 14.33 9.05
CA PRO A 51 19.08 13.62 9.66
C PRO A 51 19.57 12.57 8.67
N LEU A 52 20.79 12.77 8.21
CA LEU A 52 21.57 11.76 7.53
C LEU A 52 22.88 11.64 8.29
N GLU A 53 22.80 11.03 9.48
CA GLU A 53 24.01 10.54 10.13
C GLU A 53 24.57 9.41 9.25
N THR A 54 25.50 9.85 8.39
CA THR A 54 26.55 9.13 7.69
C THR A 54 26.63 7.63 7.98
N GLU A 55 26.16 6.87 6.99
CA GLU A 55 26.57 5.50 6.57
C GLU A 55 26.57 4.36 7.61
N SER A 56 26.34 4.62 8.89
CA SER A 56 26.62 3.67 9.98
C SER A 56 25.46 3.43 10.94
N SER A 57 24.53 4.38 11.10
CA SER A 57 23.42 4.27 12.06
C SER A 57 22.10 3.75 11.47
N LEU A 58 21.86 3.89 10.15
CA LEU A 58 20.70 3.31 9.46
C LEU A 58 21.02 2.02 8.69
N ARG A 59 22.30 1.73 8.44
CA ARG A 59 22.69 0.41 7.93
C ARG A 59 22.51 -0.56 9.09
N LEU A 60 21.63 -1.54 8.92
CA LEU A 60 21.56 -2.70 9.79
C LEU A 60 23.01 -3.13 10.11
N PRO A 61 23.44 -3.19 11.39
CA PRO A 61 24.77 -3.64 11.75
C PRO A 61 24.81 -5.16 11.59
N LEU A 62 24.73 -5.59 10.34
CA LEU A 62 25.00 -6.94 9.92
C LEU A 62 26.44 -6.87 9.47
N ASP A 63 27.32 -7.53 10.22
CA ASP A 63 28.69 -7.83 9.79
C ASP A 63 28.68 -8.19 8.29
N SER A 64 29.72 -7.77 7.58
CA SER A 64 29.83 -7.83 6.12
C SER A 64 29.51 -9.20 5.49
N SER A 65 29.47 -10.25 6.30
CA SER A 65 29.10 -11.63 6.00
C SER A 65 27.58 -11.96 6.01
N MET A 66 26.68 -11.11 6.53
CA MET A 66 25.25 -11.45 6.71
C MET A 66 24.24 -10.32 6.36
N ARG A 67 24.42 -9.58 5.25
CA ARG A 67 23.38 -8.63 4.80
C ARG A 67 22.17 -9.35 4.20
N ILE A 68 20.98 -9.12 4.78
CA ILE A 68 19.71 -9.55 4.18
C ILE A 68 19.42 -8.63 3.00
N ILE A 69 19.30 -9.21 1.81
CA ILE A 69 18.98 -8.49 0.58
C ILE A 69 17.65 -9.05 0.06
N PHE A 70 16.67 -8.18 -0.09
CA PHE A 70 15.37 -8.47 -0.68
C PHE A 70 15.39 -8.26 -2.19
N THR A 71 14.52 -8.98 -2.90
CA THR A 71 14.39 -8.93 -4.35
C THR A 71 13.04 -8.33 -4.73
N GLY A 72 13.08 -7.20 -5.44
CA GLY A 72 11.91 -6.51 -5.96
C GLY A 72 11.90 -6.48 -7.49
N HIS A 73 10.71 -6.58 -8.08
CA HIS A 73 10.51 -6.44 -9.53
C HIS A 73 9.67 -5.20 -9.81
N TYR A 74 10.19 -4.27 -10.60
CA TYR A 74 9.45 -3.11 -11.05
C TYR A 74 8.36 -3.51 -12.03
N ASN A 75 7.15 -2.97 -11.85
CA ASN A 75 5.97 -3.29 -12.68
C ASN A 75 5.41 -2.07 -13.43
N GLY A 76 6.15 -0.96 -13.50
CA GLY A 76 5.71 0.31 -14.08
C GLY A 76 5.05 1.28 -13.08
N PHE A 77 4.45 0.76 -12.01
CA PHE A 77 3.77 1.58 -10.99
C PHE A 77 4.52 1.62 -9.65
N GLY A 78 5.11 0.50 -9.26
CA GLY A 78 5.86 0.32 -8.03
C GLY A 78 6.76 -0.91 -8.12
N VAL A 79 7.19 -1.42 -6.97
CA VAL A 79 8.06 -2.60 -6.89
C VAL A 79 7.34 -3.75 -6.20
N GLU A 80 7.25 -4.88 -6.88
CA GLU A 80 6.63 -6.10 -6.37
C GLU A 80 7.67 -7.03 -5.76
N VAL A 81 7.44 -7.45 -4.52
CA VAL A 81 8.17 -8.55 -3.87
C VAL A 81 7.27 -9.78 -3.91
N ARG A 82 7.81 -10.87 -4.44
CA ARG A 82 7.07 -12.13 -4.68
C ARG A 82 7.40 -13.23 -3.67
N GLY A 83 8.60 -13.19 -3.09
CA GLY A 83 9.04 -14.19 -2.11
C GLY A 83 8.23 -14.13 -0.83
N ILE A 84 7.61 -15.25 -0.42
CA ILE A 84 6.72 -15.30 0.75
C ILE A 84 7.42 -14.85 2.03
N GLU A 85 8.66 -15.30 2.22
CA GLU A 85 9.48 -14.95 3.38
C GLU A 85 9.89 -13.48 3.35
N GLU A 86 10.36 -12.99 2.20
CA GLU A 86 10.75 -11.58 2.01
C GLU A 86 9.58 -10.63 2.26
N MET A 87 8.39 -10.95 1.71
CA MET A 87 7.16 -10.18 1.95
C MET A 87 6.84 -10.10 3.44
N SER A 88 6.94 -11.22 4.15
CA SER A 88 6.70 -11.29 5.59
C SER A 88 7.74 -10.45 6.34
N MET A 89 9.03 -10.62 6.05
CA MET A 89 10.11 -9.89 6.73
C MET A 89 9.98 -8.38 6.54
N LEU A 90 9.83 -7.91 5.30
CA LEU A 90 9.65 -6.48 5.00
C LEU A 90 8.45 -5.88 5.75
N TYR A 91 7.35 -6.63 5.85
CA TYR A 91 6.19 -6.16 6.60
C TYR A 91 6.47 -6.11 8.12
N HIS A 92 7.08 -7.13 8.72
CA HIS A 92 7.33 -7.14 10.16
C HIS A 92 8.44 -6.18 10.58
N MET A 93 9.41 -5.90 9.72
CA MET A 93 10.57 -5.07 10.05
C MET A 93 10.28 -3.56 9.97
N GLY A 94 9.24 -3.14 9.25
CA GLY A 94 8.96 -1.71 9.12
C GLY A 94 7.58 -1.37 8.56
N CYS A 95 6.68 -2.35 8.56
CA CYS A 95 5.41 -2.30 7.86
C CYS A 95 5.60 -1.91 6.39
N PHE A 96 6.64 -2.34 5.66
CA PHE A 96 6.82 -1.90 4.27
C PHE A 96 5.81 -2.53 3.31
N GLY A 97 5.36 -1.76 2.32
CA GLY A 97 4.48 -2.22 1.24
C GLY A 97 3.04 -2.50 1.66
N LYS A 98 2.24 -2.95 0.69
CA LYS A 98 0.85 -3.40 0.87
C LYS A 98 0.63 -4.70 0.11
N GLY A 99 -0.11 -5.64 0.69
CA GLY A 99 -0.48 -6.88 0.00
C GLY A 99 -1.39 -6.58 -1.19
N SER A 100 -1.18 -7.27 -2.32
CA SER A 100 -2.00 -7.12 -3.52
C SER A 100 -3.46 -7.58 -3.33
N LYS A 101 -3.70 -8.46 -2.36
CA LYS A 101 -5.03 -8.98 -2.01
C LYS A 101 -5.47 -8.58 -0.61
N SER A 102 -4.54 -8.51 0.33
CA SER A 102 -4.86 -8.26 1.73
C SER A 102 -4.98 -6.76 2.03
N ARG A 103 -6.02 -6.38 2.78
CA ARG A 103 -6.25 -4.97 3.16
C ARG A 103 -5.21 -4.42 4.15
N SER A 104 -4.51 -5.29 4.86
CA SER A 104 -3.55 -4.94 5.92
C SER A 104 -2.18 -5.58 5.69
N LYS A 105 -2.00 -6.82 6.17
CA LYS A 105 -0.74 -7.59 6.11
C LYS A 105 -0.80 -8.61 4.97
N PRO A 106 0.28 -8.80 4.19
CA PRO A 106 0.34 -9.88 3.21
C PRO A 106 0.05 -11.22 3.88
N LYS A 107 -0.88 -11.99 3.35
CA LYS A 107 -1.18 -13.33 3.85
C LYS A 107 -0.40 -14.33 2.99
N PRO A 108 0.54 -15.10 3.57
CA PRO A 108 1.10 -16.22 2.83
C PRO A 108 -0.05 -17.13 2.40
N ILE A 109 0.06 -17.73 1.22
CA ILE A 109 -0.82 -18.86 0.85
C ILE A 109 -0.50 -19.94 1.88
N LYS A 110 -1.35 -20.07 2.89
CA LYS A 110 -1.27 -21.18 3.80
C LYS A 110 -1.75 -22.37 3.00
N ASN A 111 -0.87 -23.34 2.76
CA ASN A 111 -1.24 -24.68 2.31
C ASN A 111 -2.01 -25.40 3.43
N HIS A 112 -3.10 -24.79 3.89
CA HIS A 112 -4.06 -25.49 4.71
C HIS A 112 -4.77 -26.47 3.80
N SER A 113 -4.97 -27.69 4.31
CA SER A 113 -5.80 -28.73 3.73
C SER A 113 -7.26 -28.31 3.47
N SER A 114 -7.64 -27.07 3.81
CA SER A 114 -8.95 -26.47 3.61
C SER A 114 -9.04 -25.70 2.29
N PRO A 115 -10.08 -25.93 1.48
CA PRO A 115 -10.28 -25.20 0.22
C PRO A 115 -10.52 -23.70 0.46
N SER A 116 -10.06 -22.87 -0.46
CA SER A 116 -10.26 -21.42 -0.34
C SER A 116 -11.70 -21.02 -0.69
N ILE A 117 -12.28 -20.10 0.09
CA ILE A 117 -13.66 -19.65 -0.08
C ILE A 117 -13.68 -18.37 -0.91
N ILE A 118 -14.51 -18.32 -1.96
CA ILE A 118 -14.65 -17.17 -2.86
C ILE A 118 -16.14 -16.87 -3.06
N ARG A 119 -16.52 -15.58 -3.13
CA ARG A 119 -17.89 -15.19 -3.47
C ARG A 119 -18.19 -15.41 -4.95
N LYS A 120 -19.44 -15.79 -5.31
CA LYS A 120 -19.88 -16.03 -6.69
C LYS A 120 -19.46 -14.88 -7.63
N ARG A 121 -19.72 -13.62 -7.27
CA ARG A 121 -19.31 -12.45 -8.06
C ARG A 121 -17.80 -12.38 -8.32
N GLN A 122 -16.98 -12.69 -7.31
CA GLN A 122 -15.53 -12.69 -7.43
C GLN A 122 -15.04 -13.81 -8.35
N TYR A 123 -15.62 -15.00 -8.24
CA TYR A 123 -15.29 -16.14 -9.11
C TYR A 123 -15.63 -15.85 -10.58
N LEU A 124 -16.86 -15.39 -10.84
CA LEU A 124 -17.32 -15.00 -12.17
C LEU A 124 -16.40 -13.97 -12.82
N LYS A 125 -16.06 -12.92 -12.07
CA LYS A 125 -15.18 -11.85 -12.57
C LYS A 125 -13.77 -12.35 -12.88
N ARG A 126 -13.23 -13.28 -12.08
CA ARG A 126 -11.93 -13.90 -12.37
C ARG A 126 -11.97 -14.73 -13.64
N ILE A 127 -13.00 -15.55 -13.84
CA ILE A 127 -13.17 -16.33 -15.07
C ILE A 127 -13.32 -15.41 -16.27
N TYR A 128 -14.14 -14.38 -16.16
CA TYR A 128 -14.34 -13.42 -17.24
C TYR A 128 -13.02 -12.75 -17.64
N TRP A 129 -12.25 -12.24 -16.66
CA TRP A 129 -10.92 -11.67 -16.93
C TRP A 129 -9.95 -12.69 -17.51
N TYR A 130 -9.93 -13.91 -17.00
CA TYR A 130 -9.10 -14.96 -17.55
C TYR A 130 -9.45 -15.25 -19.01
N LYS A 131 -10.74 -15.44 -19.35
CA LYS A 131 -11.16 -15.63 -20.75
C LYS A 131 -10.79 -14.43 -21.64
N LYS A 132 -10.89 -13.22 -21.11
CA LYS A 132 -10.62 -11.96 -21.84
C LYS A 132 -9.14 -11.69 -22.04
N PHE A 133 -8.30 -11.99 -21.05
CA PHE A 133 -6.90 -11.57 -21.00
C PHE A 133 -5.89 -12.73 -21.09
N ASP A 134 -6.26 -13.98 -20.84
CA ASP A 134 -5.34 -15.13 -20.99
C ASP A 134 -5.05 -15.45 -22.47
N SER A 135 -5.95 -15.04 -23.37
CA SER A 135 -5.77 -15.10 -24.82
C SER A 135 -4.83 -14.01 -25.39
N ILE A 136 -4.33 -13.08 -24.56
CA ILE A 136 -3.50 -11.93 -24.98
C ILE A 136 -2.00 -12.26 -25.14
N ASN A 137 -1.57 -13.50 -24.86
CA ASN A 137 -0.26 -13.96 -25.36
C ASN A 137 -0.20 -14.10 -26.91
N LYS A 138 -1.22 -13.64 -27.65
CA LYS A 138 -1.23 -13.62 -29.13
C LYS A 138 -1.37 -12.25 -29.79
N TYR A 139 -1.68 -11.14 -29.11
CA TYR A 139 -1.76 -9.82 -29.77
C TYR A 139 -1.42 -8.65 -28.82
N PRO A 140 -0.64 -7.65 -29.26
CA PRO A 140 -0.30 -6.49 -28.45
C PRO A 140 -1.47 -5.49 -28.44
N GLU A 141 -2.14 -5.30 -27.29
CA GLU A 141 -3.32 -4.42 -27.16
C GLU A 141 -3.18 -3.40 -26.00
N THR A 142 -2.30 -2.42 -26.15
CA THR A 142 -2.47 -1.14 -25.43
C THR A 142 -3.59 -0.28 -26.03
N ASP A 143 -4.02 -0.57 -27.26
CA ASP A 143 -4.92 0.30 -28.02
C ASP A 143 -6.42 -0.02 -27.85
N SER A 144 -6.77 -1.25 -27.46
CA SER A 144 -8.17 -1.72 -27.41
C SER A 144 -8.98 -1.07 -26.28
N TYR A 145 -8.38 -0.91 -25.10
CA TYR A 145 -9.04 -0.27 -23.95
C TYR A 145 -9.31 1.22 -24.20
N PHE A 146 -8.30 1.97 -24.67
CA PHE A 146 -8.46 3.39 -24.96
C PHE A 146 -9.44 3.63 -26.11
N LYS A 147 -9.49 2.73 -27.09
CA LYS A 147 -10.49 2.78 -28.16
C LYS A 147 -11.91 2.59 -27.62
N HIS A 148 -12.12 1.63 -26.72
CA HIS A 148 -13.42 1.42 -26.09
C HIS A 148 -13.82 2.64 -25.24
N VAL A 149 -12.90 3.23 -24.47
CA VAL A 149 -13.15 4.46 -23.70
C VAL A 149 -13.51 5.63 -24.61
N GLU A 150 -12.81 5.78 -25.74
CA GLU A 150 -13.07 6.86 -26.70
C GLU A 150 -14.42 6.67 -27.42
N ASP A 151 -14.80 5.43 -27.72
CA ASP A 151 -16.10 5.12 -28.31
C ASP A 151 -17.25 5.32 -27.32
N LEU A 152 -17.05 4.99 -26.04
CA LEU A 152 -17.98 5.32 -24.95
C LEU A 152 -18.12 6.84 -24.78
N ARG A 153 -17.02 7.58 -24.86
CA ARG A 153 -17.01 9.05 -24.81
C ARG A 153 -17.78 9.67 -25.98
N LYS A 154 -17.61 9.13 -27.19
CA LYS A 154 -18.37 9.55 -28.38
C LYS A 154 -19.86 9.25 -28.22
N LYS A 155 -20.21 8.08 -27.68
CA LYS A 155 -21.59 7.68 -27.40
C LYS A 155 -22.25 8.61 -26.38
N ILE A 156 -21.58 8.92 -25.28
CA ILE A 156 -22.05 9.88 -24.26
C ILE A 156 -22.28 11.27 -24.86
N LYS A 157 -21.35 11.76 -25.71
CA LYS A 157 -21.54 13.05 -26.40
C LYS A 157 -22.75 13.04 -27.34
N LYS A 158 -22.98 11.94 -28.05
CA LYS A 158 -24.10 11.79 -28.99
C LYS A 158 -25.44 11.73 -28.25
N ASP A 159 -25.51 10.98 -27.16
CA ASP A 159 -26.73 10.82 -26.36
C ASP A 159 -27.07 12.11 -25.60
N SER A 160 -26.05 12.86 -25.17
CA SER A 160 -26.22 14.19 -24.55
C SER A 160 -26.79 15.24 -25.51
N GLN A 161 -26.55 15.12 -26.82
CA GLN A 161 -27.14 16.00 -27.82
C GLN A 161 -28.62 15.65 -28.12
N HIS A 162 -29.01 14.39 -27.92
CA HIS A 162 -30.35 13.90 -28.25
C HIS A 162 -31.35 14.01 -27.09
N LEU A 163 -30.88 14.06 -25.85
CA LEU A 163 -31.69 14.20 -24.64
C LEU A 163 -31.42 15.56 -23.98
N LYS A 164 -32.38 16.50 -24.07
CA LYS A 164 -32.41 17.70 -23.20
C LYS A 164 -32.76 17.34 -21.73
N LYS A 165 -32.08 16.34 -21.17
CA LYS A 165 -32.19 15.94 -19.75
C LYS A 165 -30.79 15.81 -19.16
N ASN A 166 -30.55 16.53 -18.06
CA ASN A 166 -29.29 16.53 -17.30
C ASN A 166 -29.08 15.25 -16.46
N VAL A 167 -29.67 14.12 -16.84
CA VAL A 167 -29.55 12.86 -16.11
C VAL A 167 -29.09 11.79 -17.09
N ILE A 168 -27.85 11.37 -16.92
CA ILE A 168 -27.26 10.22 -17.61
C ILE A 168 -27.62 9.01 -16.76
N ASP A 169 -28.46 8.14 -17.28
CA ASP A 169 -28.76 6.86 -16.63
C ASP A 169 -27.60 5.90 -16.93
N LEU A 170 -26.59 5.92 -16.06
CA LEU A 170 -25.49 4.95 -16.09
C LEU A 170 -25.97 3.62 -15.51
N VAL A 171 -26.98 3.01 -16.12
CA VAL A 171 -27.21 1.59 -15.91
C VAL A 171 -26.05 0.90 -16.61
N SER A 172 -25.13 0.38 -15.80
CA SER A 172 -24.06 -0.50 -16.23
C SER A 172 -24.70 -1.73 -16.88
N SER A 173 -24.98 -1.67 -18.17
CA SER A 173 -25.58 -2.76 -18.95
C SER A 173 -24.58 -3.90 -19.23
N GLU A 174 -23.62 -4.11 -18.32
CA GLU A 174 -22.69 -5.23 -18.31
C GLU A 174 -23.00 -6.17 -17.13
N ASP A 175 -24.28 -6.41 -16.87
CA ASP A 175 -24.74 -7.55 -16.06
C ASP A 175 -25.52 -8.55 -16.94
N GLU A 176 -25.28 -8.59 -18.25
CA GLU A 176 -25.45 -9.85 -18.98
C GLU A 176 -24.34 -10.80 -18.51
N VAL A 177 -24.59 -11.39 -17.34
CA VAL A 177 -23.94 -12.61 -16.91
C VAL A 177 -24.13 -13.58 -18.07
N CYS A 178 -23.06 -13.87 -18.81
CA CYS A 178 -23.06 -15.04 -19.67
C CYS A 178 -23.38 -16.22 -18.75
N GLU A 179 -24.64 -16.64 -18.74
CA GLU A 179 -25.04 -17.97 -18.29
C GLU A 179 -24.44 -18.95 -19.29
N ASP A 180 -23.12 -19.13 -19.20
CA ASP A 180 -22.46 -20.23 -19.85
C ASP A 180 -23.07 -21.50 -19.27
N ASN A 181 -23.83 -22.22 -20.09
CA ASN A 181 -24.42 -23.54 -19.81
C ASN A 181 -23.40 -24.61 -19.35
N GLN A 182 -22.13 -24.26 -19.17
CA GLN A 182 -21.14 -25.06 -18.43
C GLN A 182 -21.38 -25.11 -16.91
N TYR A 183 -22.29 -24.29 -16.35
CA TYR A 183 -22.67 -24.40 -14.93
C TYR A 183 -23.36 -25.73 -14.57
N ASN A 184 -23.84 -26.48 -15.56
CA ASN A 184 -24.62 -27.71 -15.36
C ASN A 184 -23.90 -29.01 -15.78
N ALA A 185 -22.61 -28.98 -16.11
CA ALA A 185 -21.90 -30.13 -16.66
C ALA A 185 -20.67 -30.58 -15.84
N LEU A 186 -20.78 -30.61 -14.52
CA LEU A 186 -19.89 -31.42 -13.69
C LEU A 186 -20.75 -32.34 -12.83
N GLY A 187 -21.08 -33.50 -13.39
CA GLY A 187 -21.60 -34.62 -12.62
C GLY A 187 -20.61 -35.05 -11.52
N PRO A 188 -21.07 -35.83 -10.53
CA PRO A 188 -20.32 -36.14 -9.31
C PRO A 188 -19.18 -37.17 -9.51
N GLN A 189 -18.47 -37.13 -10.63
CA GLN A 189 -17.24 -37.90 -10.83
C GLN A 189 -16.14 -36.96 -11.31
N CYS A 190 -15.45 -36.35 -10.34
CA CYS A 190 -14.15 -35.74 -10.56
C CYS A 190 -13.16 -36.53 -9.71
N ASP A 191 -12.28 -37.29 -10.36
CA ASP A 191 -11.19 -37.99 -9.69
C ASP A 191 -10.27 -36.96 -9.00
N PHE A 192 -10.29 -36.97 -7.67
CA PHE A 192 -9.55 -36.06 -6.81
C PHE A 192 -8.08 -36.50 -6.66
N SER A 193 -7.30 -36.45 -7.74
CA SER A 193 -5.86 -36.71 -7.64
C SER A 193 -5.06 -35.50 -7.12
N ASN A 194 -5.57 -34.26 -7.27
CA ASN A 194 -4.93 -33.04 -6.77
C ASN A 194 -5.87 -32.23 -5.86
N LYS A 195 -5.93 -32.59 -4.57
CA LYS A 195 -6.70 -31.86 -3.53
C LYS A 195 -6.29 -30.40 -3.31
N GLN A 196 -5.22 -29.92 -3.95
CA GLN A 196 -4.58 -28.65 -3.63
C GLN A 196 -5.30 -27.40 -4.19
N ASP A 197 -6.24 -27.54 -5.15
CA ASP A 197 -6.77 -26.39 -5.89
C ASP A 197 -8.30 -26.22 -5.84
N ILE A 198 -8.96 -26.84 -4.87
CA ILE A 198 -10.41 -26.73 -4.72
C ILE A 198 -10.77 -25.34 -4.16
N VAL A 199 -11.74 -24.67 -4.80
CA VAL A 199 -12.39 -23.45 -4.31
C VAL A 199 -13.86 -23.75 -4.00
N VAL A 200 -14.31 -23.24 -2.85
CA VAL A 200 -15.73 -23.22 -2.50
C VAL A 200 -16.31 -21.87 -2.90
N ILE A 201 -17.25 -21.88 -3.84
CA ILE A 201 -18.01 -20.72 -4.27
C ILE A 201 -19.23 -20.58 -3.37
N VAL A 202 -19.32 -19.44 -2.70
CA VAL A 202 -20.47 -19.08 -1.86
C VAL A 202 -21.32 -18.03 -2.58
N PRO A 203 -22.66 -18.06 -2.45
CA PRO A 203 -23.53 -16.96 -2.89
C PRO A 203 -23.07 -15.58 -2.39
N ASN A 204 -23.50 -14.50 -3.03
CA ASN A 204 -23.15 -13.16 -2.55
C ASN A 204 -24.06 -12.79 -1.38
N SER A 205 -23.48 -12.24 -0.31
CA SER A 205 -24.20 -11.80 0.90
C SER A 205 -25.04 -10.54 0.70
N ASP A 206 -25.00 -9.96 -0.50
CA ASP A 206 -25.62 -8.67 -0.82
C ASP A 206 -27.08 -8.85 -1.28
N SER A 207 -27.65 -10.07 -1.21
CA SER A 207 -29.08 -10.30 -1.41
C SER A 207 -29.86 -9.76 -0.21
N GLU A 208 -30.89 -8.96 -0.44
CA GLU A 208 -31.79 -8.41 0.59
C GLU A 208 -32.68 -9.47 1.27
N ASP A 209 -32.46 -10.76 0.97
CA ASP A 209 -33.21 -11.87 1.55
C ASP A 209 -32.72 -12.17 2.98
N ASP A 210 -33.62 -12.01 3.95
CA ASP A 210 -33.37 -12.30 5.38
C ASP A 210 -32.95 -13.76 5.65
N ASP A 211 -33.22 -14.67 4.71
CA ASP A 211 -32.92 -16.11 4.77
C ASP A 211 -31.61 -16.51 4.07
N TYR A 212 -30.68 -15.58 3.85
CA TYR A 212 -29.42 -15.82 3.14
C TYR A 212 -28.65 -17.08 3.61
N PHE A 213 -28.55 -17.28 4.93
CA PHE A 213 -27.85 -18.44 5.49
C PHE A 213 -28.65 -19.74 5.34
N ALA A 214 -29.99 -19.68 5.42
CA ALA A 214 -30.86 -20.84 5.26
C ALA A 214 -30.86 -21.37 3.83
N ASN A 215 -30.72 -20.48 2.84
CA ASN A 215 -30.70 -20.81 1.42
C ASN A 215 -29.28 -20.93 0.83
N MET A 216 -28.24 -20.94 1.66
CA MET A 216 -26.85 -20.98 1.24
C MET A 216 -26.51 -22.31 0.54
N LYS A 217 -26.37 -22.27 -0.79
CA LYS A 217 -25.94 -23.42 -1.61
C LYS A 217 -24.52 -23.21 -2.14
N PRO A 218 -23.49 -23.65 -1.40
CA PRO A 218 -22.11 -23.56 -1.87
C PRO A 218 -21.87 -24.53 -3.04
N LYS A 219 -21.02 -24.12 -4.00
CA LYS A 219 -20.56 -24.97 -5.11
C LYS A 219 -19.06 -25.17 -5.02
N CYS A 220 -18.58 -26.41 -5.14
CA CYS A 220 -17.15 -26.70 -5.22
C CYS A 220 -16.70 -26.74 -6.68
N CYS A 221 -15.58 -26.11 -6.98
CA CYS A 221 -14.98 -26.12 -8.31
C CYS A 221 -13.45 -26.12 -8.21
N ILE A 222 -12.79 -26.57 -9.27
CA ILE A 222 -11.33 -26.46 -9.40
C ILE A 222 -10.98 -25.01 -9.73
N ASN A 223 -10.04 -24.45 -8.97
CA ASN A 223 -9.52 -23.12 -9.22
C ASN A 223 -8.51 -23.14 -10.36
N LYS A 224 -8.98 -22.83 -11.57
CA LYS A 224 -8.10 -22.70 -12.75
C LYS A 224 -7.12 -21.52 -12.66
N ILE A 225 -7.39 -20.53 -11.80
CA ILE A 225 -6.63 -19.28 -11.74
C ILE A 225 -6.00 -19.11 -10.35
N LYS A 226 -4.71 -19.40 -10.25
CA LYS A 226 -3.92 -19.11 -9.05
C LYS A 226 -3.41 -17.68 -9.11
N LEU A 227 -4.09 -16.79 -8.41
CA LEU A 227 -3.53 -15.48 -8.11
C LEU A 227 -2.62 -15.64 -6.90
N GLU A 228 -1.35 -15.28 -7.02
CA GLU A 228 -0.45 -15.23 -5.87
C GLU A 228 -0.57 -13.86 -5.18
N GLU A 229 -0.46 -13.84 -3.85
CA GLU A 229 -0.33 -12.57 -3.14
C GLU A 229 1.09 -12.05 -3.31
N LYS A 230 1.20 -10.75 -3.62
CA LYS A 230 2.47 -10.05 -3.78
C LYS A 230 2.48 -8.88 -2.81
N LEU A 231 3.66 -8.48 -2.34
CA LEU A 231 3.83 -7.24 -1.60
C LEU A 231 4.21 -6.16 -2.59
N VAL A 232 3.42 -5.09 -2.65
CA VAL A 232 3.66 -3.95 -3.53
C VAL A 232 4.20 -2.79 -2.70
N LEU A 233 5.41 -2.36 -3.02
CA LEU A 233 6.08 -1.19 -2.48
C LEU A 233 5.78 0.02 -3.38
N THR A 234 5.51 1.18 -2.77
CA THR A 234 5.49 2.43 -3.54
C THR A 234 6.91 2.80 -4.00
N LYS A 235 7.02 3.72 -4.95
CA LYS A 235 8.33 4.21 -5.43
C LYS A 235 9.16 4.80 -4.27
N GLN A 236 8.52 5.54 -3.36
CA GLN A 236 9.19 6.12 -2.20
C GLN A 236 9.65 5.05 -1.20
N GLU A 237 8.79 4.07 -0.89
CA GLU A 237 9.15 2.93 -0.03
C GLU A 237 10.32 2.13 -0.64
N ALA A 238 10.23 1.79 -1.93
CA ALA A 238 11.25 1.03 -2.64
C ALA A 238 12.58 1.78 -2.68
N PHE A 239 12.56 3.07 -3.03
CA PHE A 239 13.79 3.86 -3.08
C PHE A 239 14.43 4.04 -1.70
N PHE A 240 13.64 4.13 -0.63
CA PHE A 240 14.17 4.13 0.74
C PHE A 240 14.86 2.81 1.10
N LEU A 241 14.31 1.67 0.71
CA LEU A 241 14.93 0.36 0.91
C LEU A 241 16.21 0.18 0.08
N VAL A 242 16.25 0.75 -1.14
CA VAL A 242 17.42 0.72 -2.04
C VAL A 242 18.53 1.66 -1.55
N TYR A 243 18.21 2.93 -1.32
CA TYR A 243 19.18 3.99 -1.05
C TYR A 243 19.43 4.17 0.45
N GLY A 244 18.38 4.31 1.26
CA GLY A 244 18.49 4.60 2.70
C GLY A 244 18.97 3.38 3.50
N LEU A 245 18.36 2.22 3.31
CA LEU A 245 18.72 0.99 4.03
C LEU A 245 19.70 0.09 3.28
N GLY A 246 19.76 0.17 1.94
CA GLY A 246 20.65 -0.67 1.13
C GLY A 246 20.30 -2.17 1.15
N CYS A 247 19.03 -2.52 1.37
CA CYS A 247 18.58 -3.90 1.57
C CYS A 247 17.62 -4.41 0.49
N LEU A 248 17.36 -3.65 -0.59
CA LEU A 248 16.50 -4.06 -1.71
C LEU A 248 17.25 -3.96 -3.03
N GLN A 249 17.19 -5.02 -3.84
CA GLN A 249 17.60 -5.04 -5.24
C GLN A 249 16.36 -4.96 -6.12
N VAL A 250 16.37 -4.06 -7.12
CA VAL A 250 15.23 -3.85 -8.01
C VAL A 250 15.57 -4.31 -9.43
N PHE A 251 14.74 -5.18 -9.98
CA PHE A 251 14.83 -5.68 -11.34
C PHE A 251 13.76 -5.04 -12.23
N ASN A 252 14.13 -4.59 -13.42
CA ASN A 252 13.21 -4.19 -14.47
C ASN A 252 13.47 -5.07 -15.70
N GLU A 253 12.45 -5.82 -16.16
CA GLU A 253 12.59 -6.75 -17.30
C GLU A 253 13.85 -7.65 -17.22
N ASN A 254 14.14 -8.18 -16.01
CA ASN A 254 15.32 -8.99 -15.66
C ASN A 254 16.66 -8.26 -15.61
N LYS A 255 16.71 -6.96 -15.89
CA LYS A 255 17.89 -6.12 -15.65
C LYS A 255 17.91 -5.62 -14.22
N LEU A 256 19.00 -5.88 -13.50
CA LEU A 256 19.25 -5.27 -12.20
C LEU A 256 19.51 -3.77 -12.38
N LEU A 257 18.78 -2.94 -11.64
CA LEU A 257 18.91 -1.49 -11.68
C LEU A 257 19.93 -1.00 -10.66
N THR A 258 20.78 -0.05 -11.05
CA THR A 258 21.60 0.70 -10.09
C THR A 258 20.75 1.70 -9.31
N VAL A 259 21.28 2.25 -8.21
CA VAL A 259 20.61 3.31 -7.43
C VAL A 259 20.25 4.51 -8.32
N LYS A 260 21.14 4.90 -9.25
CA LYS A 260 20.90 6.00 -10.19
C LYS A 260 19.80 5.67 -11.19
N ASP A 261 19.79 4.44 -11.70
CA ASP A 261 18.74 3.98 -12.62
C ASP A 261 17.38 3.96 -11.92
N CYS A 262 17.32 3.49 -10.68
CA CYS A 262 16.08 3.51 -9.87
C CYS A 262 15.58 4.94 -9.65
N TRP A 263 16.49 5.86 -9.32
CA TRP A 263 16.16 7.26 -9.12
C TRP A 263 15.53 7.87 -10.38
N ASN A 264 16.20 7.74 -11.53
CA ASN A 264 15.71 8.28 -12.80
C ASN A 264 14.38 7.65 -13.21
N LEU A 265 14.26 6.32 -13.08
CA LEU A 265 13.04 5.59 -13.42
C LEU A 265 11.84 6.04 -12.57
N PHE A 266 12.05 6.35 -11.30
CA PHE A 266 10.98 6.81 -10.41
C PHE A 266 10.60 8.26 -10.64
N LEU A 267 11.57 9.11 -11.00
CA LEU A 267 11.34 10.51 -11.41
C LEU A 267 10.47 10.60 -12.67
N GLU A 268 10.77 9.80 -13.70
CA GLU A 268 10.02 9.81 -14.95
C GLU A 268 8.53 9.51 -14.76
N GLY A 269 8.18 8.68 -13.77
CA GLY A 269 6.80 8.27 -13.55
C GLY A 269 6.03 9.04 -12.47
N ASP A 270 6.60 10.04 -11.79
CA ASP A 270 5.88 10.90 -10.83
C ASP A 270 6.60 12.25 -10.70
N THR A 271 5.99 13.32 -11.21
CA THR A 271 6.57 14.68 -11.19
C THR A 271 6.80 15.20 -9.77
N ASN A 272 6.04 14.71 -8.79
CA ASN A 272 6.17 15.06 -7.39
C ASN A 272 7.01 14.04 -6.60
N PHE A 273 7.77 13.16 -7.28
CA PHE A 273 8.54 12.11 -6.63
C PHE A 273 9.55 12.65 -5.61
N ILE A 274 10.29 13.72 -5.96
CA ILE A 274 11.35 14.29 -5.11
C ILE A 274 10.77 14.75 -3.77
N SER A 275 9.75 15.62 -3.80
CA SER A 275 9.11 16.14 -2.59
C SER A 275 8.49 15.03 -1.75
N LYS A 276 7.78 14.08 -2.38
CA LYS A 276 7.23 12.91 -1.69
C LYS A 276 8.33 12.05 -1.06
N TYR A 277 9.45 11.83 -1.74
CA TYR A 277 10.54 11.02 -1.22
C TYR A 277 11.25 11.70 -0.07
N ILE A 278 11.51 13.01 -0.14
CA ILE A 278 12.09 13.79 0.95
C ILE A 278 11.25 13.66 2.22
N VAL A 279 9.93 13.89 2.10
CA VAL A 279 9.01 13.78 3.24
C VAL A 279 8.93 12.34 3.77
N TYR A 280 8.88 11.36 2.87
CA TYR A 280 8.90 9.95 3.26
C TYR A 280 10.18 9.60 4.02
N HIS A 281 11.34 9.97 3.49
CA HIS A 281 12.65 9.73 4.10
C HIS A 281 12.74 10.41 5.47
N TYR A 282 12.33 11.68 5.56
CA TYR A 282 12.33 12.46 6.81
C TYR A 282 11.56 11.76 7.94
N TYR A 283 10.32 11.33 7.71
CA TYR A 283 9.55 10.63 8.74
C TYR A 283 10.06 9.23 9.05
N ARG A 284 10.57 8.51 8.04
CA ARG A 284 11.19 7.20 8.26
C ARG A 284 12.46 7.31 9.09
N SER A 285 13.29 8.32 8.86
CA SER A 285 14.48 8.61 9.66
C SER A 285 14.13 8.96 11.11
N LYS A 286 12.99 9.61 11.35
CA LYS A 286 12.44 9.86 12.69
C LYS A 286 11.79 8.63 13.36
N GLY A 287 11.82 7.46 12.71
CA GLY A 287 11.26 6.21 13.25
C GLY A 287 9.76 6.00 13.03
N TYR A 288 9.07 6.91 12.33
CA TYR A 288 7.65 6.76 12.05
C TYR A 288 7.37 5.74 10.95
N ILE A 289 6.18 5.13 10.98
CA ILE A 289 5.67 4.31 9.88
C ILE A 289 4.84 5.20 8.94
N VAL A 290 5.32 5.30 7.70
CA VAL A 290 4.71 6.14 6.66
C VAL A 290 3.94 5.25 5.69
N LYS A 291 2.67 5.56 5.44
CA LYS A 291 1.83 4.82 4.49
C LYS A 291 1.11 5.74 3.50
N PRO A 292 0.75 5.27 2.30
CA PRO A 292 -0.03 6.08 1.35
C PRO A 292 -1.37 6.53 1.95
N GLY A 293 -1.63 7.83 1.87
CA GLY A 293 -2.77 8.52 2.48
C GLY A 293 -3.96 8.82 1.57
N ILE A 294 -3.91 8.38 0.31
CA ILE A 294 -4.93 8.70 -0.71
C ILE A 294 -6.38 8.44 -0.27
N LYS A 295 -6.60 7.43 0.59
CA LYS A 295 -7.95 7.11 1.13
C LYS A 295 -8.52 8.20 2.03
N PHE A 296 -7.66 9.04 2.59
CA PHE A 296 -7.97 10.10 3.54
C PHE A 296 -7.74 11.50 2.95
N GLY A 297 -7.50 11.59 1.63
CA GLY A 297 -7.28 12.86 0.95
C GLY A 297 -5.94 13.54 1.26
N GLY A 298 -4.92 12.75 1.64
CA GLY A 298 -3.55 13.22 1.80
C GLY A 298 -2.54 12.35 1.06
N ASP A 299 -1.28 12.76 1.04
CA ASP A 299 -0.17 12.02 0.42
C ASP A 299 0.23 10.82 1.27
N PHE A 300 0.39 11.05 2.57
CA PHE A 300 0.79 10.02 3.52
C PHE A 300 -0.09 9.98 4.78
N LEU A 301 0.03 8.88 5.50
CA LEU A 301 -0.41 8.67 6.87
C LEU A 301 0.81 8.35 7.72
N ILE A 302 0.85 8.93 8.90
CA ILE A 302 1.90 8.67 9.88
C ILE A 302 1.31 7.82 10.99
N TYR A 303 2.03 6.76 11.35
CA TYR A 303 1.72 5.90 12.49
C TYR A 303 2.94 5.85 13.41
N LYS A 304 2.70 5.90 14.72
CA LYS A 304 3.71 5.58 15.74
C LYS A 304 4.11 4.10 15.73
N GLU A 305 3.13 3.19 15.77
CA GLU A 305 3.38 1.73 15.94
C GLU A 305 2.93 0.87 14.75
N GLY A 306 2.17 1.46 13.82
CA GLY A 306 1.76 0.84 12.55
C GLY A 306 0.28 0.45 12.48
N PRO A 307 -0.23 0.17 11.26
CA PRO A 307 -1.66 0.03 10.97
C PRO A 307 -2.33 -1.23 11.53
N GLY A 308 -1.56 -2.17 12.05
CA GLY A 308 -2.09 -3.38 12.70
C GLY A 308 -2.31 -3.22 14.20
N ILE A 309 -1.80 -2.14 14.80
CA ILE A 309 -1.81 -1.89 16.24
C ILE A 309 -2.68 -0.67 16.52
N ASN A 310 -2.30 0.49 15.96
CA ASN A 310 -2.99 1.76 16.17
C ASN A 310 -3.48 2.38 14.86
N HIS A 311 -4.46 3.28 14.97
CA HIS A 311 -4.84 4.17 13.87
C HIS A 311 -3.71 5.16 13.59
N SER A 312 -3.66 5.70 12.36
CA SER A 312 -2.70 6.77 12.05
C SER A 312 -3.05 8.04 12.82
N ASP A 313 -2.02 8.71 13.32
CA ASP A 313 -2.13 9.96 14.09
C ASP A 313 -2.40 11.13 13.14
N TYR A 314 -1.64 11.20 12.04
CA TYR A 314 -1.68 12.32 11.10
C TYR A 314 -2.01 11.90 9.66
N ILE A 315 -2.73 12.78 8.98
CA ILE A 315 -2.81 12.84 7.51
C ILE A 315 -1.80 13.88 7.05
N VAL A 316 -0.84 13.46 6.24
CA VAL A 316 0.18 14.35 5.66
C VAL A 316 -0.29 14.84 4.30
N VAL A 317 -0.20 16.16 4.10
CA VAL A 317 -0.46 16.84 2.83
C VAL A 317 0.79 17.62 2.46
N ILE A 318 1.43 17.24 1.36
CA ILE A 318 2.66 17.89 0.88
C ILE A 318 2.27 19.05 -0.02
N LYS A 319 2.82 20.24 0.24
CA LYS A 319 2.66 21.38 -0.65
C LYS A 319 3.44 21.13 -1.95
N HIS A 320 2.71 21.06 -3.05
CA HIS A 320 3.25 21.00 -4.40
C HIS A 320 3.13 22.35 -5.11
N ASN A 321 4.14 22.70 -5.92
CA ASN A 321 4.23 24.01 -6.60
C ASN A 321 3.03 24.34 -7.51
N HIS A 322 2.29 23.33 -7.97
CA HIS A 322 1.15 23.51 -8.88
C HIS A 322 -0.21 23.66 -8.18
N VAL A 323 -0.26 23.59 -6.85
CA VAL A 323 -1.50 23.67 -6.08
C VAL A 323 -1.45 24.87 -5.16
N ASP A 324 -2.50 25.69 -5.19
CA ASP A 324 -2.64 26.80 -4.26
C ASP A 324 -3.21 26.30 -2.92
N TYR A 325 -2.30 26.09 -1.96
CA TYR A 325 -2.65 25.72 -0.59
C TYR A 325 -3.10 26.91 0.26
N ASN A 326 -3.03 28.15 -0.26
CA ASN A 326 -3.64 29.31 0.39
C ASN A 326 -5.14 29.41 0.06
N SER A 327 -5.63 28.63 -0.90
CA SER A 327 -7.05 28.54 -1.21
C SER A 327 -7.82 27.92 -0.05
N TRP A 328 -8.80 28.68 0.45
CA TRP A 328 -9.72 28.24 1.50
C TRP A 328 -10.44 26.93 1.14
N LEU A 329 -10.75 26.72 -0.14
CA LEU A 329 -11.42 25.50 -0.61
C LEU A 329 -10.55 24.25 -0.42
N THR A 330 -9.24 24.35 -0.71
CA THR A 330 -8.28 23.26 -0.51
C THR A 330 -8.20 22.89 0.98
N ILE A 331 -8.05 23.89 1.84
CA ILE A 331 -7.96 23.70 3.30
C ILE A 331 -9.27 23.08 3.83
N LEU A 332 -10.43 23.62 3.47
CA LEU A 332 -11.73 23.07 3.88
C LEU A 332 -11.94 21.63 3.40
N GLY A 333 -11.47 21.29 2.19
CA GLY A 333 -11.51 19.93 1.67
C GLY A 333 -10.76 18.95 2.56
N HIS A 334 -9.53 19.30 2.96
CA HIS A 334 -8.75 18.48 3.90
C HIS A 334 -9.41 18.42 5.28
N VAL A 335 -9.87 19.55 5.83
CA VAL A 335 -10.59 19.60 7.12
C VAL A 335 -11.82 18.68 7.12
N ARG A 336 -12.58 18.66 6.03
CA ARG A 336 -13.73 17.75 5.89
C ARG A 336 -13.30 16.28 5.95
N MET A 337 -12.24 15.91 5.23
CA MET A 337 -11.75 14.51 5.19
C MET A 337 -11.15 14.05 6.52
N SER A 338 -10.46 14.95 7.22
CA SER A 338 -9.89 14.65 8.53
C SER A 338 -10.95 14.55 9.63
N ALA A 339 -11.98 15.40 9.59
CA ALA A 339 -13.07 15.39 10.57
C ALA A 339 -13.85 14.07 10.58
N THR A 340 -14.05 13.44 9.42
CA THR A 340 -14.76 12.13 9.35
C THR A 340 -13.93 10.97 9.86
N THR A 341 -12.61 11.13 9.96
CA THR A 341 -11.69 10.05 10.32
C THR A 341 -10.92 10.29 11.61
N VAL A 342 -11.21 11.41 12.29
CA VAL A 342 -10.64 11.87 13.56
C VAL A 342 -9.11 11.80 13.51
N LYS A 343 -8.53 12.52 12.54
CA LYS A 343 -7.08 12.63 12.32
C LYS A 343 -6.67 14.07 12.29
N GLU A 344 -5.46 14.36 12.71
CA GLU A 344 -4.88 15.68 12.55
C GLU A 344 -4.23 15.81 11.17
N ILE A 345 -4.21 17.02 10.61
CA ILE A 345 -3.58 17.28 9.31
C ILE A 345 -2.23 17.94 9.53
N LEU A 346 -1.20 17.35 8.93
CA LEU A 346 0.12 17.95 8.79
C LEU A 346 0.27 18.46 7.36
N ILE A 347 0.33 19.78 7.21
CA ILE A 347 0.71 20.42 5.96
C ILE A 347 2.23 20.54 5.95
N ILE A 348 2.85 20.02 4.90
CA ILE A 348 4.31 19.92 4.82
C ILE A 348 4.82 20.72 3.64
N GLU A 349 5.82 21.54 3.90
CA GLU A 349 6.50 22.33 2.88
C GLU A 349 7.96 21.88 2.79
N VAL A 350 8.35 21.42 1.60
CA VAL A 350 9.74 21.05 1.32
C VAL A 350 10.47 22.30 0.87
N ILE A 351 11.42 22.76 1.67
CA ILE A 351 12.23 23.94 1.39
C ILE A 351 13.46 23.49 0.60
N GLU A 352 13.52 23.94 -0.66
CA GLU A 352 14.65 23.70 -1.54
C GLU A 352 15.83 24.63 -1.17
N PRO A 353 17.08 24.14 -1.21
CA PRO A 353 18.23 24.99 -0.95
C PRO A 353 18.43 25.99 -2.10
N LYS A 354 19.06 27.13 -1.78
CA LYS A 354 19.32 28.20 -2.76
C LYS A 354 20.38 27.87 -3.81
N THR A 355 21.12 26.76 -3.64
CA THR A 355 22.21 26.37 -4.53
C THR A 355 21.68 25.69 -5.79
N GLU A 356 22.01 26.22 -6.95
CA GLU A 356 21.68 25.61 -8.24
C GLU A 356 22.56 24.35 -8.50
N ASN A 357 21.96 23.29 -9.04
CA ASN A 357 22.60 22.01 -9.43
C ASN A 357 22.99 21.05 -8.29
N LEU A 358 22.02 20.61 -7.49
CA LEU A 358 22.25 19.53 -6.52
C LEU A 358 22.45 18.17 -7.19
N ASN A 359 23.41 17.40 -6.69
CA ASN A 359 23.59 16.00 -7.08
C ASN A 359 22.64 15.08 -6.30
N LEU A 360 21.37 15.07 -6.67
CA LEU A 360 20.41 14.11 -6.14
C LEU A 360 20.74 12.68 -6.60
N PRO A 361 20.61 11.65 -5.74
CA PRO A 361 20.06 11.65 -4.38
C PRO A 361 21.09 11.93 -3.26
N LYS A 362 22.36 12.25 -3.56
CA LYS A 362 23.43 12.36 -2.54
C LYS A 362 23.27 13.60 -1.64
N GLU A 363 22.73 14.67 -2.19
CA GLU A 363 22.62 15.96 -1.51
C GLU A 363 21.21 16.22 -0.94
N LEU A 364 20.48 15.14 -0.58
CA LEU A 364 19.16 15.27 0.04
C LEU A 364 19.18 16.08 1.35
N ASN A 365 20.28 16.05 2.09
CA ASN A 365 20.44 16.78 3.37
C ASN A 365 20.34 18.30 3.23
N ALA A 366 20.54 18.82 2.01
CA ALA A 366 20.39 20.24 1.75
C ALA A 366 18.92 20.69 1.79
N TYR A 367 17.97 19.76 1.66
CA TYR A 367 16.55 20.04 1.77
C TYR A 367 16.12 20.09 3.25
N THR A 368 15.20 20.99 3.54
CA THR A 368 14.60 21.14 4.87
C THR A 368 13.11 20.88 4.79
N VAL A 369 12.54 20.23 5.81
CA VAL A 369 11.10 19.95 5.87
C VAL A 369 10.48 20.85 6.93
N LYS A 370 9.53 21.69 6.52
CA LYS A 370 8.73 22.52 7.43
C LYS A 370 7.36 21.89 7.65
N GLU A 371 7.01 21.69 8.91
CA GLU A 371 5.75 21.08 9.34
C GLU A 371 4.78 22.17 9.84
N LEU A 372 3.51 22.07 9.44
CA LEU A 372 2.42 22.93 9.87
C LEU A 372 1.25 22.06 10.30
N ILE A 373 0.96 22.03 11.60
CA ILE A 373 -0.20 21.34 12.14
C ILE A 373 -1.44 22.22 11.91
N LEU A 374 -2.43 21.67 11.21
CA LEU A 374 -3.72 22.31 11.06
C LEU A 374 -4.66 21.79 12.15
N SER A 375 -4.83 22.59 13.20
CA SER A 375 -5.78 22.33 14.28
C SER A 375 -7.04 23.18 14.12
N ARG A 376 -8.19 22.61 14.47
CA ARG A 376 -9.44 23.36 14.60
C ARG A 376 -9.60 23.81 16.03
N ASN A 377 -9.46 25.10 16.29
CA ASN A 377 -9.85 25.67 17.57
C ASN A 377 -11.38 25.57 17.70
N LEU A 378 -11.83 24.70 18.59
CA LEU A 378 -13.21 24.76 19.09
C LEU A 378 -13.30 25.97 20.01
N PRO A 379 -14.20 26.94 19.75
CA PRO A 379 -14.45 27.97 20.73
C PRO A 379 -15.02 27.29 21.97
N VAL A 380 -14.20 27.24 23.04
CA VAL A 380 -14.70 26.86 24.35
C VAL A 380 -15.61 28.00 24.77
N THR A 381 -16.92 27.74 24.85
CA THR A 381 -17.83 28.64 25.55
C THR A 381 -17.38 28.65 27.00
N ILE A 382 -16.61 29.68 27.37
CA ILE A 382 -16.40 30.02 28.77
C ILE A 382 -17.78 30.44 29.24
N ASN A 383 -18.52 29.52 29.86
CA ASN A 383 -19.61 29.93 30.72
C ASN A 383 -18.91 30.69 31.85
N ASP A 384 -18.92 32.02 31.75
CA ASP A 384 -18.74 32.88 32.93
C ASP A 384 -19.96 32.62 33.81
N ASP A 385 -19.92 31.50 34.54
CA ASP A 385 -20.76 31.27 35.71
C ASP A 385 -20.24 32.24 36.79
N ARG A 386 -20.58 33.53 36.63
CA ARG A 386 -20.47 34.51 37.70
C ARG A 386 -21.80 34.52 38.44
N ASP A 387 -21.76 33.84 39.58
CA ASP A 387 -22.54 33.96 40.82
C ASP A 387 -23.83 34.81 40.81
#